data_AF-A0A5N9B082-F1
#
_entry.id   AF-A0A5N9B082-F1
#
_cell.length_a   1.000
_cell.length_b   1.000
_cell.length_c   1.000
_cell.angle_alpha   90.00
_cell.angle_beta   90.00
_cell.angle_gamma   90.00
#
_symmetry.space_group_name_H-M   'P 1'
#
loop_
_entity.id
_entity.type
_entity.pdbx_description
1 polymer ?
#
loop_
_entity_poly.entity_id
_entity_poly.type
_entity_poly.pdbx_seq_one_letter_code
_entity_poly.pdbx_strand_id
1 'polypeptide(L)'
;MKKELYVDIDGTICTLHKSFDIKDYTKGVNVPRADTGQIAAYDFEDLLNIYKDIKPYYDRIEHINSLYDDGKHNITYWTARGYRHTQLMKRAGSGTTDHIAEKAAFYELTEKQLKEWGCKYHELQVATKPVWDLYICDKSIHSDDYFSKVLNG
;
A
#
# COMPACT_ATOMS: atom_id res chain seq x y z
N MET A 1 27.72 4.21 2.59
CA MET A 1 26.37 4.03 3.17
C MET A 1 25.42 3.66 2.05
N LYS A 2 24.52 2.71 2.27
CA LYS A 2 23.46 2.40 1.31
C LYS A 2 22.45 3.55 1.25
N LYS A 3 21.79 3.73 0.12
CA LYS A 3 20.68 4.68 -0.06
C LYS A 3 19.38 4.00 0.36
N GLU A 4 18.60 4.67 1.19
CA GLU A 4 17.28 4.17 1.61
C GLU A 4 16.23 4.59 0.57
N LEU A 5 15.49 3.63 0.03
CA LEU A 5 14.40 3.84 -0.92
C LEU A 5 13.11 3.25 -0.37
N TYR A 6 12.14 4.12 -0.11
CA TYR A 6 10.78 3.73 0.24
C TYR A 6 9.93 3.74 -1.01
N VAL A 7 9.34 2.59 -1.36
CA VAL A 7 8.55 2.41 -2.56
C VAL A 7 7.11 2.10 -2.16
N ASP A 8 6.19 2.94 -2.62
CA ASP A 8 4.77 2.67 -2.49
C ASP A 8 4.33 1.50 -3.39
N ILE A 9 3.17 0.88 -3.11
CA ILE A 9 2.71 -0.29 -3.87
C ILE A 9 1.60 0.08 -4.86
N ASP A 10 0.44 0.50 -4.34
CA ASP A 10 -0.78 0.72 -5.11
C ASP A 10 -0.71 2.01 -5.95
N GLY A 11 -0.82 1.89 -7.27
CA GLY A 11 -0.60 3.02 -8.20
C GLY A 11 0.88 3.33 -8.47
N THR A 12 1.80 2.60 -7.83
CA THR A 12 3.24 2.79 -7.98
C THR A 12 3.88 1.64 -8.73
N ILE A 13 3.85 0.42 -8.20
CA ILE A 13 4.35 -0.80 -8.87
C ILE A 13 3.23 -1.74 -9.35
N CYS A 14 1.98 -1.39 -9.06
CA CYS A 14 0.79 -2.09 -9.55
C CYS A 14 -0.37 -1.13 -9.76
N THR A 15 -1.43 -1.58 -10.43
CA THR A 15 -2.66 -0.80 -10.60
C THR A 15 -3.34 -0.50 -9.28
N LEU A 16 -4.01 0.65 -9.18
CA LEU A 16 -4.96 0.90 -8.09
C LEU A 16 -6.09 -0.12 -8.12
N HIS A 17 -6.62 -0.46 -6.94
CA HIS A 17 -7.82 -1.28 -6.86
C HIS A 17 -9.06 -0.52 -7.35
N LYS A 18 -9.99 -1.22 -8.01
CA LYS A 18 -11.17 -0.64 -8.72
C LYS A 18 -12.10 0.20 -7.85
N SER A 19 -12.04 0.07 -6.52
CA SER A 19 -12.86 0.82 -5.57
C SER A 19 -12.31 2.21 -5.21
N PHE A 20 -11.22 2.65 -5.83
CA PHE A 20 -10.67 4.00 -5.70
C PHE A 20 -10.82 4.80 -7.00
N ASP A 21 -11.96 5.47 -7.17
CA ASP A 21 -12.01 6.64 -8.07
C ASP A 21 -11.32 7.81 -7.34
N ILE A 22 -10.15 8.20 -7.84
CA ILE A 22 -9.28 9.24 -7.26
C ILE A 22 -9.96 10.61 -7.21
N LYS A 23 -11.06 10.81 -7.97
CA LYS A 23 -11.84 12.06 -7.97
C LYS A 23 -12.79 12.20 -6.79
N ASP A 24 -12.95 11.15 -5.98
CA ASP A 24 -13.96 11.09 -4.92
C ASP A 24 -13.35 10.62 -3.59
N TYR A 25 -12.15 11.08 -3.25
CA TYR A 25 -11.59 10.87 -1.91
C TYR A 25 -12.50 11.42 -0.79
N THR A 26 -13.36 12.39 -1.13
CA THR A 26 -14.38 12.99 -0.25
C THR A 26 -15.76 12.36 -0.37
N LYS A 27 -16.14 11.77 -1.51
CA LYS A 27 -17.28 10.84 -1.60
C LYS A 27 -16.71 9.45 -1.53
N GLY A 28 -16.30 9.06 -0.33
CA GLY A 28 -15.82 7.71 -0.13
C GLY A 28 -16.73 6.72 -0.87
N VAL A 29 -16.16 5.56 -1.18
CA VAL A 29 -16.86 4.31 -0.84
C VAL A 29 -17.74 4.60 0.37
N ASN A 30 -18.99 4.13 0.43
CA ASN A 30 -19.79 4.20 1.65
C ASN A 30 -19.02 3.45 2.78
N VAL A 31 -17.94 4.05 3.25
CA VAL A 31 -17.14 3.78 4.42
C VAL A 31 -17.86 4.72 5.37
N PRO A 32 -18.68 4.15 6.24
CA PRO A 32 -19.34 4.95 7.25
C PRO A 32 -18.33 5.86 7.90
N ARG A 33 -18.71 7.12 7.92
CA ARG A 33 -18.03 8.15 8.66
C ARG A 33 -18.01 7.71 10.13
N ALA A 34 -16.82 7.46 10.68
CA ALA A 34 -16.67 6.98 12.05
C ALA A 34 -17.25 7.95 13.10
N ASP A 35 -17.56 9.19 12.70
CA ASP A 35 -18.30 10.21 13.45
C ASP A 35 -19.82 9.98 13.50
N THR A 36 -20.40 9.10 12.66
CA THR A 36 -21.84 8.81 12.66
C THR A 36 -22.22 7.52 13.39
N GLY A 37 -21.26 6.76 13.91
CA GLY A 37 -21.52 5.55 14.71
C GLY A 37 -22.16 4.37 13.95
N GLN A 38 -22.39 4.50 12.64
CA GLN A 38 -22.72 3.36 11.80
C GLN A 38 -21.42 2.70 11.38
N ILE A 39 -21.24 1.41 11.64
CA ILE A 39 -20.21 0.60 10.98
C ILE A 39 -21.01 -0.25 10.00
N ALA A 40 -21.14 0.19 8.74
CA ALA A 40 -21.38 -0.74 7.64
C ALA A 40 -20.20 -1.71 7.68
N ALA A 41 -20.44 -2.86 8.29
CA ALA A 41 -19.53 -3.97 8.37
C ALA A 41 -19.28 -4.46 6.94
N TYR A 42 -18.25 -3.95 6.28
CA TYR A 42 -17.62 -4.74 5.24
C TYR A 42 -17.03 -5.96 5.93
N ASP A 43 -17.32 -7.13 5.38
CA ASP A 43 -16.63 -8.35 5.80
C ASP A 43 -15.12 -8.13 5.61
N PHE A 44 -14.32 -8.61 6.56
CA PHE A 44 -12.86 -8.54 6.45
C PHE A 44 -12.37 -9.18 5.14
N GLU A 45 -13.03 -10.25 4.69
CA GLU A 45 -12.73 -10.88 3.41
C GLU A 45 -13.01 -9.94 2.22
N ASP A 46 -14.06 -9.11 2.28
CA ASP A 46 -14.33 -8.12 1.23
C ASP A 46 -13.23 -7.06 1.14
N LEU A 47 -12.66 -6.67 2.29
CA LEU A 47 -11.54 -5.73 2.34
C LEU A 47 -10.24 -6.33 1.78
N LEU A 48 -10.04 -7.64 1.89
CA LEU A 48 -8.94 -8.33 1.21
C LEU A 48 -9.22 -8.49 -0.29
N ASN A 49 -10.48 -8.78 -0.65
CA ASN A 49 -10.93 -8.98 -2.02
C ASN A 49 -10.63 -7.79 -2.93
N ILE A 50 -10.65 -6.55 -2.42
CA ILE A 50 -10.38 -5.36 -3.25
C ILE A 50 -8.99 -5.41 -3.91
N TYR A 51 -8.03 -6.11 -3.30
CA TYR A 51 -6.67 -6.22 -3.83
C TYR A 51 -6.46 -7.44 -4.72
N LYS A 52 -7.44 -8.34 -4.91
CA LYS A 52 -7.26 -9.59 -5.69
C LYS A 52 -7.06 -9.32 -7.19
N ASP A 53 -7.61 -8.24 -7.72
CA ASP A 53 -7.62 -7.91 -9.15
C ASP A 53 -6.50 -6.95 -9.60
N ILE A 54 -5.62 -6.54 -8.70
CA ILE A 54 -4.57 -5.58 -9.03
C ILE A 54 -3.51 -6.23 -9.92
N LYS A 55 -3.01 -5.47 -10.90
CA LYS A 55 -2.06 -5.95 -11.90
C LYS A 55 -0.69 -5.30 -11.71
N PRO A 56 0.40 -6.05 -11.77
CA PRO A 56 1.75 -5.50 -11.64
C PRO A 56 2.14 -4.65 -12.85
N TYR A 57 3.00 -3.65 -12.61
CA TYR A 57 3.75 -2.92 -13.63
C TYR A 57 5.17 -3.51 -13.68
N TYR A 58 5.35 -4.52 -14.54
CA TYR A 58 6.59 -5.30 -14.57
C TYR A 58 7.82 -4.46 -14.92
N ASP A 59 7.70 -3.47 -15.80
CA ASP A 59 8.76 -2.50 -16.12
C ASP A 59 9.25 -1.73 -14.89
N ARG A 60 8.33 -1.28 -14.04
CA ARG A 60 8.65 -0.58 -12.79
C ARG A 60 9.28 -1.53 -11.77
N ILE A 61 8.76 -2.75 -11.66
CA ILE A 61 9.28 -3.79 -10.76
C ILE A 61 10.71 -4.18 -11.17
N GLU A 62 10.96 -4.39 -12.46
CA GLU A 62 12.29 -4.68 -13.00
C GLU A 62 13.29 -3.56 -12.69
N HIS A 63 12.88 -2.31 -12.83
CA HIS A 63 13.72 -1.17 -12.44
C HIS A 63 14.06 -1.19 -10.94
N ILE A 64 13.07 -1.37 -10.06
CA ILE A 64 13.33 -1.47 -8.61
C ILE A 64 14.22 -2.68 -8.28
N ASN A 65 14.02 -3.81 -8.95
CA ASN A 65 14.87 -4.99 -8.81
C ASN A 65 16.31 -4.69 -9.22
N SER A 66 16.54 -3.90 -10.27
CA SER A 66 17.90 -3.47 -10.66
C SER A 66 18.58 -2.64 -9.57
N LEU A 67 17.82 -1.78 -8.86
CA LEU A 67 18.33 -1.01 -7.72
C LEU A 67 18.61 -1.90 -6.50
N TYR A 68 17.85 -2.97 -6.31
CA TYR A 68 18.17 -3.98 -5.31
C TYR A 68 19.49 -4.70 -5.66
N ASP A 69 19.63 -5.15 -6.91
CA ASP A 69 20.76 -5.94 -7.38
C ASP A 69 22.09 -5.14 -7.46
N ASP A 70 22.03 -3.81 -7.56
CA ASP A 70 23.23 -2.96 -7.54
C ASP A 70 23.95 -2.95 -6.18
N GLY A 71 23.29 -3.43 -5.12
CA GLY A 71 23.81 -3.53 -3.76
C GLY A 71 24.02 -2.19 -3.03
N LYS A 72 23.69 -1.06 -3.65
CA LYS A 72 23.83 0.30 -3.12
C LYS A 72 22.54 0.81 -2.48
N HIS A 73 21.40 0.19 -2.75
CA HIS A 73 20.11 0.57 -2.19
C HIS A 73 19.61 -0.43 -1.14
N ASN A 74 18.94 0.09 -0.12
CA ASN A 74 18.02 -0.65 0.74
C ASN A 74 16.61 -0.29 0.28
N ILE A 75 15.81 -1.31 -0.03
CA ILE A 75 14.48 -1.15 -0.63
C ILE A 75 13.44 -1.56 0.41
N THR A 76 12.59 -0.62 0.80
CA THR A 76 11.45 -0.86 1.69
C THR A 76 10.16 -0.61 0.93
N TYR A 77 9.34 -1.66 0.74
CA TYR A 77 7.97 -1.45 0.27
C TYR A 77 7.12 -0.95 1.43
N TRP A 78 6.52 0.23 1.28
CA TRP A 78 5.76 0.90 2.34
C TRP A 78 4.36 1.26 1.85
N THR A 79 3.35 0.55 2.36
CA THR A 79 1.97 0.66 1.89
C THR A 79 0.99 0.95 3.02
N ALA A 80 -0.07 1.67 2.67
CA ALA A 80 -1.19 2.00 3.55
C ALA A 80 -2.29 0.93 3.55
N ARG A 81 -2.11 -0.19 2.82
CA ARG A 81 -3.00 -1.36 2.88
C ARG A 81 -3.24 -1.77 4.34
N GLY A 82 -4.51 -1.92 4.71
CA GLY A 82 -4.92 -2.26 6.08
C GLY A 82 -4.82 -1.13 7.10
N TYR A 83 -4.29 0.06 6.79
CA TYR A 83 -4.14 1.15 7.76
C TYR A 83 -5.48 1.62 8.33
N ARG A 84 -6.46 1.96 7.47
CA ARG A 84 -7.77 2.43 7.95
C ARG A 84 -8.47 1.40 8.82
N HIS A 85 -8.42 0.13 8.43
CA HIS A 85 -9.03 -0.98 9.17
C HIS A 85 -8.40 -1.15 10.56
N THR A 86 -7.06 -1.25 10.61
CA THR A 86 -6.34 -1.37 11.89
C THR A 86 -6.57 -0.18 12.82
N GLN A 87 -6.74 1.03 12.28
CA GLN A 87 -7.06 2.22 13.07
C GLN A 87 -8.51 2.23 13.57
N LEU A 88 -9.48 1.73 12.79
CA LEU A 88 -10.87 1.59 13.22
C LEU A 88 -10.98 0.61 14.39
N MET A 89 -10.34 -0.56 14.29
CA MET A 89 -10.37 -1.58 15.35
C MET A 89 -9.75 -1.09 16.66
N LYS A 90 -8.65 -0.32 16.59
CA LYS A 90 -8.06 0.33 17.77
C LYS A 90 -9.02 1.32 18.45
N ARG A 91 -9.80 2.07 17.66
CA ARG A 91 -10.74 3.09 18.18
C ARG A 91 -12.02 2.48 18.74
N ALA A 92 -12.44 1.32 18.22
CA ALA A 92 -13.64 0.61 18.68
C ALA A 92 -13.50 0.03 20.10
N GLY A 93 -12.34 0.19 20.75
CA GLY A 93 -12.11 -0.36 22.10
C GLY A 93 -12.13 -1.89 22.11
N SER A 94 -12.02 -2.53 20.94
CA SER A 94 -11.84 -3.96 20.80
C SER A 94 -10.48 -4.29 21.41
N GLY A 95 -10.45 -4.54 22.72
CA GLY A 95 -9.29 -5.02 23.46
C GLY A 95 -8.85 -6.42 23.05
N THR A 96 -9.16 -6.82 21.81
CA THR A 96 -8.85 -8.12 21.22
C THR A 96 -7.62 -8.00 20.33
N THR A 97 -6.87 -9.09 20.25
CA THR A 97 -5.73 -9.30 19.35
C THR A 97 -6.11 -9.31 17.87
N ASP A 98 -7.38 -9.08 17.53
CA ASP A 98 -7.91 -9.21 16.16
C ASP A 98 -7.26 -8.20 15.20
N HIS A 99 -6.93 -7.00 15.69
CA HIS A 99 -6.17 -6.02 14.91
C HIS A 99 -4.77 -6.50 14.50
N ILE A 100 -4.19 -7.48 15.22
CA ILE A 100 -2.92 -8.13 14.87
C ILE A 100 -3.15 -9.15 13.77
N ALA A 101 -4.19 -9.98 13.88
CA ALA A 101 -4.54 -10.99 12.88
C ALA A 101 -4.90 -10.34 11.53
N GLU A 102 -5.62 -9.23 11.54
CA GLU A 102 -6.01 -8.53 10.32
C GLU A 102 -4.82 -7.84 9.65
N LYS A 103 -3.96 -7.19 10.45
CA LYS A 103 -2.70 -6.65 9.95
C LYS A 103 -1.84 -7.75 9.32
N ALA A 104 -1.80 -8.93 9.95
CA ALA A 104 -1.08 -10.09 9.43
C ALA A 104 -1.68 -10.55 8.09
N ALA A 105 -3.01 -10.63 7.94
CA ALA A 105 -3.62 -11.01 6.67
C ALA A 105 -3.34 -10.01 5.53
N PHE A 106 -3.35 -8.70 5.79
CA PHE A 106 -2.92 -7.71 4.79
C PHE A 106 -1.43 -7.86 4.43
N TYR A 107 -0.60 -8.18 5.41
CA TYR A 107 0.82 -8.44 5.19
C TYR A 107 1.01 -9.68 4.31
N GLU A 108 0.39 -10.81 4.66
CA GLU A 108 0.48 -12.08 3.93
C GLU A 108 -0.02 -11.95 2.48
N LEU A 109 -1.15 -11.27 2.28
CA LEU A 109 -1.68 -10.98 0.95
C LEU A 109 -0.67 -10.18 0.10
N THR A 110 -0.11 -9.12 0.69
CA THR A 110 0.82 -8.22 0.00
C THR A 110 2.15 -8.93 -0.28
N GLU A 111 2.70 -9.67 0.68
CA GLU A 111 3.93 -10.45 0.53
C GLU A 111 3.77 -11.52 -0.56
N LYS A 112 2.64 -12.23 -0.57
CA LYS A 112 2.33 -13.20 -1.63
C LYS A 112 2.33 -12.54 -3.01
N GLN A 113 1.68 -11.40 -3.16
CA GLN A 113 1.64 -10.67 -4.43
C GLN A 113 3.03 -10.20 -4.87
N LEU A 114 3.81 -9.58 -3.96
CA LEU A 114 5.18 -9.16 -4.26
C LEU A 114 6.05 -10.34 -4.69
N LYS A 115 5.91 -11.50 -4.03
CA LYS A 115 6.61 -12.74 -4.40
C LYS A 115 6.18 -13.25 -5.78
N GLU A 116 4.88 -13.28 -6.07
CA GLU A 116 4.35 -13.71 -7.36
C GLU A 116 4.78 -12.79 -8.51
N TRP A 117 4.95 -11.49 -8.25
CA TRP A 117 5.42 -10.53 -9.23
C TRP A 117 6.96 -10.48 -9.36
N GLY A 118 7.69 -11.22 -8.52
CA GLY A 118 9.15 -11.26 -8.55
C GLY A 118 9.83 -10.02 -7.97
N CYS A 119 9.16 -9.29 -7.07
CA CYS A 119 9.73 -8.12 -6.41
C CYS A 119 10.87 -8.51 -5.44
N LYS A 120 12.01 -7.84 -5.55
CA LYS A 120 13.12 -7.92 -4.61
C LYS A 120 13.10 -6.71 -3.67
N TYR A 121 13.25 -6.95 -2.37
CA TYR A 121 13.24 -5.91 -1.36
C TYR A 121 13.95 -6.37 -0.09
N HIS A 122 14.33 -5.40 0.75
CA HIS A 122 14.96 -5.65 2.05
C HIS A 122 13.93 -5.65 3.18
N GLU A 123 12.87 -4.85 3.06
CA GLU A 123 11.81 -4.76 4.06
C GLU A 123 10.43 -4.55 3.43
N LEU A 124 9.39 -5.07 4.07
CA LEU A 124 7.99 -4.83 3.75
C LEU A 124 7.28 -4.25 4.97
N GLN A 125 6.67 -3.09 4.82
CA GLN A 125 5.93 -2.38 5.85
C GLN A 125 4.47 -2.16 5.41
N VAL A 126 3.57 -2.93 6.02
CA VAL A 126 2.12 -2.92 5.73
C VAL A 126 1.34 -2.34 6.91
N ALA A 127 0.33 -1.53 6.61
CA ALA A 127 -0.52 -0.83 7.58
C ALA A 127 0.23 0.14 8.52
N THR A 128 1.48 0.49 8.20
CA THR A 128 2.24 1.49 8.96
C THR A 128 2.27 2.84 8.27
N LYS A 129 2.03 2.89 6.95
CA LYS A 129 1.89 4.13 6.19
C LYS A 129 0.52 4.74 6.49
N PRO A 130 0.45 5.97 7.00
CA PRO A 130 -0.82 6.67 7.16
C PRO A 130 -1.50 6.87 5.81
N VAL A 131 -2.82 6.97 5.84
CA VAL A 131 -3.61 7.38 4.67
C VAL A 131 -3.74 8.90 4.71
N TRP A 132 -3.37 9.58 3.62
CA TRP A 132 -3.29 11.04 3.52
C TRP A 132 -3.85 11.55 2.18
N ASP A 133 -4.40 12.76 2.19
CA ASP A 133 -4.89 13.45 0.98
C ASP A 133 -3.76 14.07 0.16
N LEU A 134 -2.72 14.59 0.84
CA LEU A 134 -1.58 15.25 0.24
C LEU A 134 -0.32 14.99 1.08
N TYR A 135 0.81 14.75 0.41
CA TYR A 135 2.11 14.60 1.05
C TYR A 135 3.09 15.61 0.46
N ILE A 136 3.46 16.61 1.27
CA ILE A 136 4.47 17.61 0.93
C ILE A 136 5.75 17.22 1.63
N CYS A 137 6.76 16.79 0.88
CA CYS A 137 8.02 16.31 1.40
C CYS A 137 9.15 16.64 0.43
N ASP A 138 10.23 17.23 0.95
CA ASP A 138 11.42 17.68 0.20
C ASP A 138 12.18 16.53 -0.50
N LYS A 139 11.98 15.30 -0.04
CA LYS A 139 12.62 14.08 -0.56
C LYS A 139 11.69 13.12 -1.29
N SER A 140 10.44 13.53 -1.51
CA SER A 140 9.47 12.70 -2.23
C SER A 140 9.42 13.05 -3.72
N ILE A 141 9.07 12.06 -4.53
CA ILE A 141 8.79 12.22 -5.96
C ILE A 141 7.52 11.43 -6.30
N HIS A 142 6.67 11.99 -7.16
CA HIS A 142 5.50 11.28 -7.66
C HIS A 142 5.92 10.06 -8.49
N SER A 143 5.23 8.93 -8.36
CA SER A 143 5.64 7.66 -8.96
C SER A 143 5.77 7.77 -10.48
N ASP A 144 4.78 8.33 -11.16
CA ASP A 144 4.81 8.47 -12.62
C ASP A 144 5.93 9.41 -13.10
N ASP A 145 6.26 10.45 -12.34
CA ASP A 145 7.36 11.37 -12.67
C ASP A 145 8.72 10.68 -12.51
N TYR A 146 8.87 9.81 -11.51
CA TYR A 146 10.08 9.01 -11.32
C TYR A 146 10.23 7.98 -12.44
N PHE A 147 9.21 7.17 -12.66
CA PHE A 147 9.27 6.06 -13.63
C PHE A 147 9.35 6.54 -15.08
N SER A 148 8.66 7.63 -15.44
CA SER A 148 8.81 8.22 -16.77
C SER A 148 10.25 8.67 -17.08
N LYS A 149 10.98 9.18 -16.08
CA LYS A 149 12.39 9.61 -16.24
C LYS A 149 13.36 8.44 -16.37
N VAL A 150 13.16 7.36 -15.62
CA VAL A 150 14.11 6.22 -15.58
C VAL A 150 13.81 5.16 -16.64
N LEU A 151 12.59 5.09 -17.17
CA LEU A 151 12.19 4.12 -18.19
C LEU A 151 12.23 4.68 -19.61
N ASN A 152 12.05 5.99 -19.80
CA ASN A 152 12.03 6.63 -21.13
C ASN A 152 13.23 7.56 -21.39
N GLY A 153 14.12 7.76 -20.42
CA GLY A 153 15.34 8.57 -20.54
C GLY A 153 16.55 7.73 -20.91
#